data_AF-A0A561WXC3-F1
#
_entry.id   AF-A0A561WXC3-F1
#
_cell.length_a   1.000
_cell.length_b   1.000
_cell.length_c   1.000
_cell.angle_alpha   90.00
_cell.angle_beta   90.00
_cell.angle_gamma   90.00
#
_symmetry.space_group_name_H-M   'P 1'
#
loop_
_entity.id
_entity.type
_entity.pdbx_description
1 polymer ?
#
loop_
_entity_poly.entity_id
_entity_poly.type
_entity_poly.pdbx_seq_one_letter_code
_entity_poly.pdbx_strand_id
1 'polypeptide(L)'
;MTHLARRRMLAAATAGLLSAALGVATAPATAAPRTATASASACKLSTLPYPADVYRADAQAIDRTGRFIAGTALRVGEEDNQLLLLVWKRGRLTTIESPLADTVADVNTAGTVVGHGWVDAKIRPWILRDGAVTLLPSPPGGALPTAINGAGDIVGYGVESDTGRNFPLRWPAARPGTFEVLDAPAGAMPQGITEDGTIVGTAGDFAASTGWVRYPDGRLQSLTVPGARSTDVDAAQGHWAIGRVSLGGANQVRVRWDLRDGSWSRLADELPWLVDVNKRGTVVGGDRIARGGTSRLLPGARVGTRAISDTGTVVGFRNDGRLTPVRWTGC
;
A
#
# COMPACT_ATOMS: atom_id res chain seq x y z
N MET A 1 66.40 26.75 -22.90
CA MET A 1 66.19 26.47 -24.33
C MET A 1 65.02 27.33 -24.81
N THR A 2 65.17 28.07 -25.93
CA THR A 2 64.11 28.58 -26.86
C THR A 2 62.83 29.20 -26.24
N HIS A 3 62.55 30.53 -26.27
CA HIS A 3 62.20 31.40 -27.43
C HIS A 3 61.23 30.70 -28.43
N LEU A 4 60.10 31.20 -28.95
CA LEU A 4 59.50 32.53 -29.26
C LEU A 4 57.94 32.42 -29.21
N ALA A 5 57.10 33.36 -29.70
CA ALA A 5 56.89 34.80 -29.44
C ALA A 5 55.79 35.38 -30.39
N ARG A 6 55.21 36.56 -30.07
CA ARG A 6 54.42 37.46 -30.97
C ARG A 6 52.98 36.97 -31.35
N ARG A 7 52.03 37.83 -31.79
CA ARG A 7 52.07 39.27 -32.17
C ARG A 7 50.74 40.00 -31.89
N ARG A 8 50.77 41.35 -31.92
CA ARG A 8 49.63 42.26 -31.72
C ARG A 8 48.77 42.44 -33.00
N MET A 9 47.55 42.94 -32.79
CA MET A 9 46.61 43.51 -33.78
C MET A 9 47.22 44.67 -34.60
N LEU A 10 46.77 44.91 -35.84
CA LEU A 10 45.89 46.05 -36.23
C LEU A 10 45.71 46.25 -37.76
N ALA A 11 44.47 46.58 -38.13
CA ALA A 11 43.99 47.52 -39.17
C ALA A 11 44.36 47.39 -40.68
N ALA A 12 43.31 47.21 -41.50
CA ALA A 12 43.03 47.84 -42.81
C ALA A 12 41.62 47.37 -43.28
N ALA A 13 40.78 48.10 -44.01
CA ALA A 13 40.69 49.53 -44.33
C ALA A 13 39.21 49.88 -44.71
N THR A 14 38.91 51.17 -44.92
CA THR A 14 37.56 51.75 -45.09
C THR A 14 37.01 51.76 -46.53
N ALA A 15 35.72 51.45 -46.72
CA ALA A 15 34.75 52.03 -47.70
C ALA A 15 33.42 51.22 -47.59
N GLY A 16 32.21 51.73 -47.83
CA GLY A 16 31.74 53.07 -48.22
C GLY A 16 30.25 53.26 -47.82
N LEU A 17 29.61 54.32 -48.30
CA LEU A 17 28.38 54.91 -47.72
C LEU A 17 27.04 54.50 -48.37
N LEU A 18 25.98 54.66 -47.56
CA LEU A 18 24.56 54.95 -47.88
C LEU A 18 23.65 53.95 -48.63
N SER A 19 22.63 53.50 -47.89
CA SER A 19 21.19 53.66 -48.18
C SER A 19 20.57 53.17 -49.51
N ALA A 20 19.70 52.16 -49.40
CA ALA A 20 18.25 52.34 -49.61
C ALA A 20 17.47 51.12 -49.08
N ALA A 21 16.23 51.33 -48.61
CA ALA A 21 15.40 50.28 -48.02
C ALA A 21 14.61 49.48 -49.07
N LEU A 22 14.40 48.18 -48.80
CA LEU A 22 13.25 47.42 -49.26
C LEU A 22 12.96 46.35 -48.19
N GLY A 23 11.75 46.38 -47.61
CA GLY A 23 11.38 45.48 -46.52
C GLY A 23 11.04 44.09 -47.01
N VAL A 24 11.50 43.07 -46.29
CA VAL A 24 10.95 41.70 -46.35
C VAL A 24 10.58 41.32 -44.93
N ALA A 25 9.33 40.89 -44.72
CA ALA A 25 8.81 40.61 -43.39
C ALA A 25 9.55 39.44 -42.73
N THR A 26 10.19 39.70 -41.59
CA THR A 26 10.64 38.63 -40.69
C THR A 26 9.43 38.00 -40.03
N ALA A 27 8.93 36.90 -40.60
CA ALA A 27 7.98 36.06 -39.90
C ALA A 27 8.63 35.60 -38.58
N PRO A 28 8.00 35.83 -37.41
CA PRO A 28 8.53 35.30 -36.17
C PRO A 28 8.48 33.77 -36.26
N ALA A 29 9.61 33.11 -36.07
CA ALA A 29 9.65 31.67 -35.89
C ALA A 29 8.98 31.34 -34.54
N THR A 30 7.66 31.22 -34.55
CA THR A 30 6.88 30.70 -33.45
C THR A 30 7.32 29.26 -33.22
N ALA A 31 8.23 29.08 -32.26
CA ALA A 31 8.53 27.77 -31.71
C ALA A 31 7.21 27.19 -31.17
N ALA A 32 6.59 26.32 -31.96
CA ALA A 32 5.38 25.63 -31.54
C ALA A 32 5.68 24.97 -30.19
N PRO A 33 4.83 25.17 -29.17
CA PRO A 33 5.02 24.46 -27.91
C PRO A 33 5.03 22.98 -28.26
N ARG A 34 6.11 22.29 -27.87
CA ARG A 34 6.09 20.83 -27.82
C ARG A 34 5.03 20.46 -26.82
N THR A 35 3.80 20.27 -27.30
CA THR A 35 2.81 19.42 -26.66
C THR A 35 3.40 18.03 -26.63
N ALA A 36 4.24 17.80 -25.61
CA ALA A 36 4.39 16.49 -25.04
C ALA A 36 3.01 16.12 -24.47
N THR A 37 2.14 15.65 -25.36
CA THR A 37 1.21 14.58 -25.04
C THR A 37 2.07 13.42 -24.56
N ALA A 38 2.46 13.49 -23.29
CA ALA A 38 2.74 12.31 -22.51
C ALA A 38 1.45 11.50 -22.60
N SER A 39 1.43 10.54 -23.55
CA SER A 39 0.36 9.56 -23.65
C SER A 39 0.23 8.98 -22.26
N ALA A 40 -0.85 9.34 -21.56
CA ALA A 40 -1.13 8.81 -20.24
C ALA A 40 -1.15 7.30 -20.41
N SER A 41 -0.11 6.62 -19.91
CA SER A 41 0.10 5.21 -20.16
C SER A 41 -1.14 4.48 -19.69
N ALA A 42 -1.90 3.88 -20.61
CA ALA A 42 -3.17 3.28 -20.25
C ALA A 42 -2.93 2.25 -19.14
N CYS A 43 -3.57 2.46 -17.98
CA CYS A 43 -3.48 1.59 -16.83
C CYS A 43 -3.71 0.15 -17.29
N LYS A 44 -2.71 -0.72 -17.09
CA LYS A 44 -2.64 -2.05 -17.72
C LYS A 44 -2.92 -3.12 -16.69
N LEU A 45 -4.04 -3.84 -16.87
CA LEU A 45 -4.30 -5.09 -16.17
C LEU A 45 -3.40 -6.21 -16.73
N SER A 46 -2.86 -7.07 -15.87
CA SER A 46 -2.18 -8.31 -16.24
C SER A 46 -2.36 -9.36 -15.15
N THR A 47 -2.66 -10.59 -15.54
CA THR A 47 -2.69 -11.75 -14.63
C THR A 47 -1.29 -12.06 -14.14
N LEU A 48 -1.15 -12.37 -12.85
CA LEU A 48 0.09 -12.87 -12.27
C LEU A 48 0.24 -14.38 -12.53
N PRO A 49 1.45 -14.95 -12.63
CA PRO A 49 1.61 -16.41 -12.73
C PRO A 49 1.09 -17.12 -11.48
N TYR A 50 0.38 -18.24 -11.62
CA TYR A 50 -0.04 -19.11 -10.50
C TYR A 50 -0.03 -20.57 -10.98
N PRO A 51 0.00 -21.57 -10.07
CA PRO A 51 0.01 -22.99 -10.45
C PRO A 51 -1.28 -23.37 -11.21
N ALA A 52 -1.20 -24.24 -12.22
CA ALA A 52 -2.35 -24.51 -13.09
C ALA A 52 -3.48 -25.28 -12.38
N ASP A 53 -3.11 -26.09 -11.38
CA ASP A 53 -3.88 -27.02 -10.56
C ASP A 53 -4.72 -26.37 -9.45
N VAL A 54 -4.54 -25.08 -9.16
CA VAL A 54 -5.24 -24.39 -8.06
C VAL A 54 -6.61 -23.85 -8.50
N TYR A 55 -7.70 -24.27 -7.88
CA TYR A 55 -9.04 -23.76 -8.22
C TYR A 55 -9.29 -22.33 -7.69
N ARG A 56 -8.39 -21.78 -6.85
CA ARG A 56 -8.40 -20.38 -6.37
C ARG A 56 -6.97 -19.88 -6.18
N ALA A 57 -6.69 -18.64 -6.59
CA ALA A 57 -5.43 -17.94 -6.29
C ALA A 57 -5.64 -16.41 -6.21
N ASP A 58 -5.18 -15.78 -5.13
CA ASP A 58 -5.34 -14.34 -4.83
C ASP A 58 -3.97 -13.66 -4.69
N ALA A 59 -3.90 -12.34 -4.90
CA ALA A 59 -2.72 -11.52 -4.65
C ALA A 59 -3.09 -10.45 -3.63
N GLN A 60 -2.76 -10.70 -2.35
CA GLN A 60 -3.33 -10.01 -1.20
C GLN A 60 -2.49 -8.80 -0.75
N ALA A 61 -1.17 -8.85 -0.87
CA ALA A 61 -0.27 -7.78 -0.42
C ALA A 61 0.82 -7.47 -1.45
N ILE A 62 1.31 -6.23 -1.47
CA ILE A 62 2.43 -5.78 -2.31
C ILE A 62 3.33 -4.84 -1.51
N ASP A 63 4.65 -5.04 -1.57
CA ASP A 63 5.57 -4.15 -0.87
C ASP A 63 5.56 -2.75 -1.51
N ARG A 64 5.91 -1.72 -0.75
CA ARG A 64 5.95 -0.33 -1.23
C ARG A 64 6.78 -0.10 -2.51
N THR A 65 7.77 -0.94 -2.83
CA THR A 65 8.56 -0.86 -4.08
C THR A 65 7.96 -1.61 -5.26
N GLY A 66 6.90 -2.41 -5.06
CA GLY A 66 6.28 -3.26 -6.09
C GLY A 66 7.16 -4.44 -6.53
N ARG A 67 8.17 -4.79 -5.74
CA ARG A 67 9.15 -5.85 -5.99
C ARG A 67 8.66 -7.21 -5.51
N PHE A 68 7.93 -7.25 -4.42
CA PHE A 68 7.36 -8.41 -3.78
C PHE A 68 5.83 -8.29 -3.76
N ILE A 69 5.16 -9.34 -4.20
CA ILE A 69 3.72 -9.53 -4.02
C ILE A 69 3.56 -10.85 -3.26
N ALA A 70 2.58 -10.92 -2.36
CA ALA A 70 2.24 -12.12 -1.64
C ALA A 70 0.72 -12.37 -1.67
N GLY A 71 0.32 -13.63 -1.60
CA GLY A 71 -1.09 -14.05 -1.53
C GLY A 71 -1.19 -15.57 -1.40
N THR A 72 -2.40 -16.12 -1.48
CA THR A 72 -2.63 -17.55 -1.23
C THR A 72 -3.38 -18.22 -2.38
N ALA A 73 -3.23 -19.54 -2.48
CA ALA A 73 -3.96 -20.39 -3.41
C ALA A 73 -4.43 -21.69 -2.76
N LEU A 74 -5.46 -22.27 -3.35
CA LEU A 74 -6.04 -23.56 -2.95
C LEU A 74 -6.10 -24.50 -4.14
N ARG A 75 -5.62 -25.72 -3.96
CA ARG A 75 -5.91 -26.87 -4.84
C ARG A 75 -6.60 -27.97 -4.04
N VAL A 76 -7.22 -28.90 -4.74
CA VAL A 76 -7.76 -30.12 -4.14
C VAL A 76 -6.55 -30.99 -3.74
N GLY A 77 -6.45 -31.35 -2.46
CA GLY A 77 -5.49 -32.35 -1.95
C GLY A 77 -6.12 -33.73 -1.88
N GLU A 78 -5.42 -34.69 -1.25
CA GLU A 78 -5.88 -36.08 -1.15
C GLU A 78 -7.02 -36.25 -0.13
N GLU A 79 -6.92 -35.59 1.02
CA GLU A 79 -7.93 -35.63 2.10
C GLU A 79 -8.72 -34.31 2.20
N ASP A 80 -8.04 -33.18 2.04
CA ASP A 80 -8.56 -31.82 2.25
C ASP A 80 -8.03 -30.83 1.20
N ASN A 81 -8.54 -29.59 1.21
CA ASN A 81 -7.98 -28.52 0.37
C ASN A 81 -6.55 -28.17 0.80
N GLN A 82 -5.61 -28.20 -0.14
CA GLN A 82 -4.21 -27.88 0.14
C GLN A 82 -3.94 -26.38 -0.02
N LEU A 83 -3.44 -25.77 1.06
CA LEU A 83 -3.02 -24.37 1.13
C LEU A 83 -1.62 -24.14 0.56
N LEU A 84 -1.52 -23.12 -0.29
CA LEU A 84 -0.28 -22.67 -0.92
C LEU A 84 -0.06 -21.18 -0.68
N LEU A 85 1.11 -20.82 -0.15
CA LEU A 85 1.60 -19.45 -0.12
C LEU A 85 2.25 -19.12 -1.47
N LEU A 86 1.77 -18.06 -2.12
CA LEU A 86 2.30 -17.53 -3.38
C LEU A 86 3.15 -16.29 -3.10
N VAL A 87 4.39 -16.29 -3.57
CA VAL A 87 5.31 -15.14 -3.46
C VAL A 87 5.86 -14.80 -4.83
N TRP A 88 5.58 -13.60 -5.33
CA TRP A 88 6.15 -13.10 -6.58
C TRP A 88 7.30 -12.13 -6.31
N LYS A 89 8.52 -12.50 -6.69
CA LYS A 89 9.70 -11.62 -6.65
C LYS A 89 9.99 -11.12 -8.06
N ARG A 90 9.70 -9.83 -8.33
CA ARG A 90 9.80 -9.20 -9.66
C ARG A 90 9.03 -9.98 -10.75
N GLY A 91 7.87 -10.52 -10.40
CA GLY A 91 7.02 -11.31 -11.30
C GLY A 91 7.38 -12.80 -11.43
N ARG A 92 8.54 -13.24 -10.92
CA ARG A 92 8.84 -14.68 -10.78
C ARG A 92 8.12 -15.22 -9.55
N LEU A 93 7.24 -16.19 -9.76
CA LEU A 93 6.54 -16.92 -8.70
C LEU A 93 7.49 -17.89 -7.98
N THR A 94 7.30 -17.99 -6.67
CA THR A 94 7.67 -19.12 -5.81
C THR A 94 6.40 -19.56 -5.06
N THR A 95 6.16 -20.86 -5.01
CA THR A 95 5.04 -21.49 -4.29
C THR A 95 5.61 -22.22 -3.07
N ILE A 96 4.97 -22.09 -1.91
CA ILE A 96 5.35 -22.79 -0.68
C ILE A 96 4.11 -23.49 -0.14
N GLU A 97 4.17 -24.80 0.03
CA GLU A 97 3.09 -25.58 0.64
C GLU A 97 3.13 -25.37 2.16
N SER A 98 2.04 -24.91 2.76
CA SER A 98 1.97 -24.71 4.21
C SER A 98 0.52 -24.68 4.69
N PRO A 99 0.12 -25.55 5.64
CA PRO A 99 -1.24 -25.52 6.22
C PRO A 99 -1.48 -24.26 7.07
N LEU A 100 -0.44 -23.50 7.41
CA LEU A 100 -0.55 -22.24 8.14
C LEU A 100 -0.96 -21.08 7.24
N ALA A 101 -0.66 -21.14 5.93
CA ALA A 101 -0.74 -20.00 5.02
C ALA A 101 -2.15 -19.76 4.44
N ASP A 102 -3.15 -19.62 5.31
CA ASP A 102 -4.55 -19.33 4.95
C ASP A 102 -4.73 -17.90 4.41
N THR A 103 -4.25 -16.90 5.17
CA THR A 103 -4.33 -15.48 4.80
C THR A 103 -2.98 -14.77 4.93
N VAL A 104 -2.53 -14.13 3.86
CA VAL A 104 -1.49 -13.10 3.91
C VAL A 104 -2.11 -11.80 4.41
N ALA A 105 -1.48 -11.18 5.41
CA ALA A 105 -1.80 -9.83 5.84
C ALA A 105 -0.99 -8.79 5.06
N ASP A 106 0.35 -8.91 5.04
CA ASP A 106 1.23 -7.90 4.44
C ASP A 106 2.62 -8.47 4.05
N VAL A 107 3.38 -7.73 3.21
CA VAL A 107 4.74 -8.07 2.77
C VAL A 107 5.65 -6.84 2.71
N ASN A 108 6.76 -6.87 3.46
CA ASN A 108 7.68 -5.74 3.49
C ASN A 108 8.74 -5.77 2.36
N THR A 109 9.53 -4.70 2.27
CA THR A 109 10.53 -4.57 1.19
C THR A 109 11.68 -5.59 1.26
N ALA A 110 11.90 -6.29 2.37
CA ALA A 110 12.86 -7.40 2.43
C ALA A 110 12.31 -8.69 1.77
N GLY A 111 11.00 -8.77 1.55
CA GLY A 111 10.31 -9.99 1.13
C GLY A 111 9.86 -10.86 2.30
N THR A 112 9.87 -10.32 3.53
CA THR A 112 9.24 -10.94 4.69
C THR A 112 7.73 -10.79 4.55
N VAL A 113 7.00 -11.92 4.58
CA VAL A 113 5.53 -11.94 4.52
C VAL A 113 4.98 -12.29 5.89
N VAL A 114 3.91 -11.64 6.31
CA VAL A 114 3.18 -11.94 7.55
C VAL A 114 1.74 -12.31 7.23
N GLY A 115 1.16 -13.15 8.07
CA GLY A 115 -0.20 -13.61 7.89
C GLY A 115 -0.69 -14.43 9.07
N HIS A 116 -1.84 -15.06 8.89
CA HIS A 116 -2.39 -15.96 9.89
C HIS A 116 -3.06 -17.19 9.26
N GLY A 117 -3.33 -18.17 10.10
CA GLY A 117 -4.08 -19.38 9.80
C GLY A 117 -4.57 -20.05 11.08
N TRP A 118 -5.08 -21.27 10.97
CA TRP A 118 -5.76 -21.94 12.08
C TRP A 118 -4.91 -23.08 12.65
N VAL A 119 -4.72 -23.09 13.97
CA VAL A 119 -4.10 -24.19 14.71
C VAL A 119 -4.88 -24.39 16.01
N ASP A 120 -5.30 -25.61 16.30
CA ASP A 120 -6.12 -25.97 17.47
C ASP A 120 -7.38 -25.09 17.61
N ALA A 121 -8.12 -24.91 16.50
CA ALA A 121 -9.30 -24.05 16.40
C ALA A 121 -9.09 -22.57 16.79
N LYS A 122 -7.84 -22.09 16.80
CA LYS A 122 -7.47 -20.71 17.14
C LYS A 122 -6.64 -20.08 16.02
N ILE A 123 -6.80 -18.77 15.84
CA ILE A 123 -6.02 -18.03 14.85
C ILE A 123 -4.59 -17.87 15.38
N ARG A 124 -3.60 -18.26 14.56
CA ARG A 124 -2.17 -18.13 14.87
C ARG A 124 -1.50 -17.19 13.86
N PRO A 125 -0.68 -16.24 14.34
CA PRO A 125 0.18 -15.44 13.48
C PRO A 125 1.36 -16.29 12.96
N TRP A 126 1.75 -16.07 11.71
CA TRP A 126 2.94 -16.66 11.11
C TRP A 126 3.76 -15.63 10.33
N ILE A 127 5.03 -15.97 10.11
CA ILE A 127 5.99 -15.20 9.33
C ILE A 127 6.68 -16.11 8.31
N LEU A 128 6.68 -15.71 7.05
CA LEU A 128 7.62 -16.21 6.05
C LEU A 128 8.87 -15.34 6.09
N ARG A 129 10.00 -15.95 6.44
CA ARG A 129 11.31 -15.32 6.38
C ARG A 129 12.35 -16.33 5.90
N ASP A 130 13.26 -15.87 5.04
CA ASP A 130 14.38 -16.68 4.51
C ASP A 130 13.95 -18.02 3.87
N GLY A 131 12.71 -18.07 3.34
CA GLY A 131 12.11 -19.23 2.68
C GLY A 131 11.30 -20.17 3.59
N ALA A 132 11.32 -19.97 4.91
CA ALA A 132 10.60 -20.80 5.88
C ALA A 132 9.39 -20.07 6.47
N VAL A 133 8.22 -20.73 6.49
CA VAL A 133 7.04 -20.28 7.24
C VAL A 133 7.17 -20.79 8.67
N THR A 134 7.15 -19.89 9.64
CA THR A 134 7.23 -20.20 11.07
C THR A 134 6.14 -19.49 11.85
N LEU A 135 5.68 -20.08 12.96
CA LEU A 135 4.72 -19.44 13.85
C LEU A 135 5.38 -18.27 14.59
N LEU A 136 4.66 -17.16 14.68
CA LEU A 136 5.01 -16.07 15.59
C LEU A 136 4.49 -16.38 17.00
N PRO A 137 5.14 -15.87 18.06
CA PRO A 137 4.63 -15.93 19.43
C PRO A 137 3.20 -15.38 19.50
N SER A 138 2.32 -16.06 20.21
CA SER A 138 0.89 -15.73 20.27
C SER A 138 0.36 -15.85 21.69
N PRO A 139 -0.53 -14.96 22.14
CA PRO A 139 -1.25 -15.14 23.41
C PRO A 139 -2.21 -16.35 23.32
N PRO A 140 -2.69 -16.88 24.47
CA PRO A 140 -3.48 -18.12 24.51
C PRO A 140 -4.81 -18.10 23.71
N GLY A 141 -5.41 -16.92 23.49
CA GLY A 141 -6.62 -16.76 22.68
C GLY A 141 -6.39 -16.65 21.17
N GLY A 142 -5.13 -16.53 20.74
CA GLY A 142 -4.75 -16.29 19.35
C GLY A 142 -4.44 -14.83 19.04
N ALA A 143 -3.87 -14.59 17.87
CA ALA A 143 -3.52 -13.25 17.39
C ALA A 143 -3.53 -13.15 15.87
N LEU A 144 -3.81 -11.95 15.37
CA LEU A 144 -3.87 -11.61 13.95
C LEU A 144 -2.86 -10.48 13.68
N PRO A 145 -1.83 -10.70 12.85
CA PRO A 145 -1.00 -9.62 12.33
C PRO A 145 -1.76 -8.90 11.22
N THR A 146 -1.59 -7.58 11.12
CA THR A 146 -2.27 -6.72 10.15
C THR A 146 -1.32 -5.99 9.21
N ALA A 147 -0.11 -5.63 9.65
CA ALA A 147 0.87 -4.94 8.81
C ALA A 147 2.33 -5.18 9.27
N ILE A 148 3.29 -5.01 8.36
CA ILE A 148 4.75 -5.10 8.61
C ILE A 148 5.53 -3.97 7.92
N ASN A 149 6.31 -3.20 8.67
CA ASN A 149 7.11 -2.11 8.08
C ASN A 149 8.43 -2.60 7.44
N GLY A 150 9.13 -1.69 6.75
CA GLY A 150 10.42 -1.96 6.13
C GLY A 150 11.55 -2.37 7.09
N ALA A 151 11.46 -2.07 8.39
CA ALA A 151 12.38 -2.56 9.41
C ALA A 151 12.07 -4.00 9.86
N GLY A 152 10.87 -4.49 9.56
CA GLY A 152 10.37 -5.81 9.93
C GLY A 152 9.58 -5.83 11.24
N ASP A 153 9.24 -4.67 11.80
CA ASP A 153 8.30 -4.60 12.93
C ASP A 153 6.90 -4.94 12.42
N ILE A 154 6.23 -5.85 13.12
CA ILE A 154 4.90 -6.34 12.77
C ILE A 154 3.91 -5.81 13.81
N VAL A 155 2.75 -5.35 13.38
CA VAL A 155 1.63 -5.00 14.26
C VAL A 155 0.42 -5.87 14.01
N GLY A 156 -0.47 -5.91 14.99
CA GLY A 156 -1.69 -6.71 14.95
C GLY A 156 -2.39 -6.66 16.29
N TYR A 157 -3.31 -7.60 16.54
CA TYR A 157 -4.00 -7.69 17.82
C TYR A 157 -4.10 -9.13 18.31
N GLY A 158 -4.07 -9.29 19.63
CA GLY A 158 -4.37 -10.53 20.33
C GLY A 158 -5.82 -10.56 20.79
N VAL A 159 -6.31 -11.76 21.10
CA VAL A 159 -7.63 -11.99 21.69
C VAL A 159 -7.46 -12.53 23.11
N GLU A 160 -8.12 -11.92 24.08
CA GLU A 160 -8.22 -12.43 25.45
C GLU A 160 -9.05 -13.72 25.47
N SER A 161 -8.52 -14.81 26.05
CA SER A 161 -9.18 -16.12 26.03
C SER A 161 -10.54 -16.15 26.75
N ASP A 162 -10.67 -15.36 27.82
CA ASP A 162 -11.82 -15.45 28.73
C ASP A 162 -12.95 -14.49 28.32
N THR A 163 -12.61 -13.37 27.68
CA THR A 163 -13.54 -12.27 27.35
C THR A 163 -13.79 -12.13 25.85
N GLY A 164 -12.93 -12.70 24.99
CA GLY A 164 -12.92 -12.43 23.55
C GLY A 164 -12.48 -11.02 23.17
N ARG A 165 -12.00 -10.20 24.12
CA ARG A 165 -11.62 -8.80 23.88
C ARG A 165 -10.30 -8.69 23.13
N ASN A 166 -10.24 -7.79 22.15
CA ASN A 166 -9.02 -7.48 21.40
C ASN A 166 -8.06 -6.60 22.22
N PHE A 167 -6.76 -6.82 22.04
CA PHE A 167 -5.71 -5.94 22.57
C PHE A 167 -4.55 -5.79 21.56
N PRO A 168 -3.92 -4.61 21.50
CA PRO A 168 -2.96 -4.29 20.46
C PRO A 168 -1.60 -4.95 20.73
N LEU A 169 -1.01 -5.52 19.68
CA LEU A 169 0.26 -6.25 19.70
C LEU A 169 1.28 -5.65 18.74
N ARG A 170 2.55 -5.76 19.12
CA ARG A 170 3.70 -5.62 18.22
C ARG A 170 4.65 -6.79 18.39
N TRP A 171 5.16 -7.32 17.28
CA TRP A 171 6.31 -8.23 17.24
C TRP A 171 7.51 -7.42 16.73
N PRO A 172 8.43 -6.98 17.62
CA PRO A 172 9.53 -6.10 17.25
C PRO A 172 10.66 -6.88 16.55
N ALA A 173 11.14 -6.38 15.40
CA ALA A 173 12.21 -6.99 14.62
C ALA A 173 13.51 -7.17 15.41
N ALA A 174 13.76 -6.26 16.36
CA ALA A 174 14.93 -6.27 17.24
C ALA A 174 14.88 -7.34 18.35
N ARG A 175 13.72 -7.96 18.61
CA ARG A 175 13.57 -9.07 19.58
C ARG A 175 12.71 -10.20 18.97
N PRO A 176 13.23 -10.94 17.96
CA PRO A 176 12.53 -12.08 17.38
C PRO A 176 12.13 -13.10 18.44
N GLY A 177 10.99 -13.77 18.25
CA GLY A 177 10.47 -14.72 19.25
C GLY A 177 9.80 -14.06 20.47
N THR A 178 9.55 -12.74 20.44
CA THR A 178 8.73 -12.04 21.44
C THR A 178 7.57 -11.26 20.81
N PHE A 179 6.56 -10.92 21.62
CA PHE A 179 5.61 -9.86 21.34
C PHE A 179 5.54 -8.90 22.53
N GLU A 180 5.05 -7.68 22.31
CA GLU A 180 4.69 -6.72 23.35
C GLU A 180 3.24 -6.26 23.18
N VAL A 181 2.53 -6.07 24.29
CA VAL A 181 1.24 -5.39 24.30
C VAL A 181 1.51 -3.89 24.24
N LEU A 182 0.88 -3.20 23.29
CA LEU A 182 1.07 -1.76 23.12
C LEU A 182 0.19 -0.98 24.11
N ASP A 183 0.76 0.10 24.67
CA ASP A 183 -0.04 1.13 25.31
C ASP A 183 -0.86 1.88 24.25
N ALA A 184 -2.18 1.72 24.32
CA ALA A 184 -3.20 2.23 23.40
C ALA A 184 -4.61 2.05 24.04
N PRO A 185 -5.67 2.65 23.46
CA PRO A 185 -7.03 2.57 24.04
C PRO A 185 -7.56 1.15 24.21
N ALA A 186 -8.51 0.95 25.12
CA ALA A 186 -9.14 -0.35 25.35
C ALA A 186 -9.81 -0.89 24.07
N GLY A 187 -9.61 -2.19 23.78
CA GLY A 187 -10.12 -2.81 22.55
C GLY A 187 -9.33 -2.43 21.28
N ALA A 188 -8.18 -1.77 21.40
CA ALA A 188 -7.42 -1.31 20.23
C ALA A 188 -6.95 -2.45 19.31
N MET A 189 -7.23 -2.26 18.02
CA MET A 189 -6.84 -3.12 16.91
C MET A 189 -5.99 -2.29 15.93
N PRO A 190 -4.66 -2.49 15.89
CA PRO A 190 -3.79 -1.90 14.89
C PRO A 190 -4.17 -2.36 13.48
N GLN A 191 -4.27 -1.43 12.55
CA GLN A 191 -4.64 -1.67 11.15
C GLN A 191 -3.51 -1.32 10.17
N GLY A 192 -2.50 -0.57 10.62
CA GLY A 192 -1.32 -0.25 9.82
C GLY A 192 -0.13 0.20 10.66
N ILE A 193 1.08 -0.05 10.14
CA ILE A 193 2.34 0.51 10.63
C ILE A 193 3.11 1.13 9.47
N THR A 194 3.60 2.34 9.67
CA THR A 194 4.36 3.08 8.68
C THR A 194 5.87 2.86 8.84
N GLU A 195 6.67 3.31 7.85
CA GLU A 195 8.12 3.12 7.84
C GLU A 195 8.87 3.81 9.00
N ASP A 196 8.30 4.87 9.60
CA ASP A 196 8.89 5.52 10.78
C ASP A 196 8.48 4.84 12.11
N GLY A 197 7.59 3.85 12.06
CA GLY A 197 7.07 3.13 13.23
C GLY A 197 5.77 3.73 13.80
N THR A 198 5.17 4.73 13.17
CA THR A 198 3.84 5.22 13.56
C THR A 198 2.79 4.15 13.25
N ILE A 199 1.99 3.81 14.27
CA ILE A 199 0.95 2.78 14.22
C ILE A 199 -0.42 3.46 14.22
N VAL A 200 -1.35 2.99 13.40
CA VAL A 200 -2.74 3.45 13.40
C VAL A 200 -3.70 2.30 13.66
N GLY A 201 -4.89 2.60 14.17
CA GLY A 201 -5.92 1.59 14.34
C GLY A 201 -7.27 2.12 14.79
N THR A 202 -8.17 1.18 15.04
CA THR A 202 -9.51 1.40 15.58
C THR A 202 -9.56 0.88 17.02
N ALA A 203 -10.40 1.45 17.88
CA ALA A 203 -10.63 0.99 19.26
C ALA A 203 -12.07 1.24 19.71
N GLY A 204 -12.50 0.60 20.80
CA GLY A 204 -13.86 0.67 21.31
C GLY A 204 -14.87 -0.23 20.57
N ASP A 205 -16.13 -0.13 20.95
CA ASP A 205 -17.21 -0.97 20.44
C ASP A 205 -17.67 -0.57 19.03
N PHE A 206 -18.27 -1.51 18.28
CA PHE A 206 -18.73 -1.30 16.90
C PHE A 206 -19.63 -0.06 16.71
N ALA A 207 -20.48 0.27 17.69
CA ALA A 207 -21.39 1.42 17.61
C ALA A 207 -20.72 2.77 17.97
N ALA A 208 -19.52 2.74 18.56
CA ALA A 208 -18.81 3.90 19.11
C ALA A 208 -17.30 3.82 18.83
N SER A 209 -16.93 3.27 17.66
CA SER A 209 -15.53 3.05 17.29
C SER A 209 -14.76 4.38 17.21
N THR A 210 -13.50 4.35 17.63
CA THR A 210 -12.61 5.52 17.63
C THR A 210 -11.32 5.20 16.90
N GLY A 211 -10.87 6.14 16.06
CA GLY A 211 -9.56 6.06 15.42
C GLY A 211 -8.47 6.55 16.37
N TRP A 212 -7.32 5.90 16.33
CA TRP A 212 -6.14 6.27 17.11
C TRP A 212 -4.85 6.15 16.30
N VAL A 213 -3.86 6.94 16.71
CA VAL A 213 -2.49 6.95 16.22
C VAL A 213 -1.56 6.82 17.43
N ARG A 214 -0.56 5.95 17.34
CA ARG A 214 0.54 5.84 18.30
C ARG A 214 1.85 6.13 17.58
N TYR A 215 2.53 7.19 17.98
CA TYR A 215 3.83 7.56 17.43
C TYR A 215 4.98 6.73 18.07
N PRO A 216 6.18 6.71 17.46
CA PRO A 216 7.31 5.94 17.96
C PRO A 216 7.78 6.34 19.38
N ASP A 217 7.57 7.61 19.76
CA ASP A 217 7.82 8.15 21.10
C ASP A 217 6.82 7.66 22.16
N GLY A 218 5.79 6.91 21.76
CA GLY A 218 4.71 6.42 22.62
C GLY A 218 3.51 7.36 22.73
N ARG A 219 3.57 8.57 22.16
CA ARG A 219 2.46 9.52 22.20
C ARG A 219 1.23 8.97 21.46
N LEU A 220 0.08 9.02 22.12
CA LEU A 220 -1.21 8.69 21.53
C LEU A 220 -1.94 9.95 21.04
N GLN A 221 -2.67 9.83 19.94
CA GLN A 221 -3.51 10.88 19.38
C GLN A 221 -4.78 10.27 18.78
N SER A 222 -5.93 10.92 18.94
CA SER A 222 -7.16 10.48 18.29
C SER A 222 -7.14 10.85 16.80
N LEU A 223 -7.56 9.90 15.97
CA LEU A 223 -7.83 10.09 14.56
C LEU A 223 -9.35 10.20 14.37
N THR A 224 -9.83 11.35 13.95
CA THR A 224 -11.27 11.65 13.84
C THR A 224 -11.49 12.84 12.90
N VAL A 225 -12.75 13.26 12.72
CA VAL A 225 -13.12 14.50 12.02
C VAL A 225 -14.20 15.26 12.81
N PRO A 226 -14.36 16.59 12.63
CA PRO A 226 -15.41 17.34 13.30
C PRO A 226 -16.81 16.75 13.07
N GLY A 227 -17.54 16.45 14.14
CA GLY A 227 -18.89 15.88 14.10
C GLY A 227 -18.96 14.36 13.90
N ALA A 228 -17.84 13.63 13.90
CA ALA A 228 -17.85 12.17 13.85
C ALA A 228 -18.46 11.56 15.12
N ARG A 229 -19.39 10.62 14.94
CA ARG A 229 -19.98 9.75 15.98
C ARG A 229 -19.19 8.45 16.15
N SER A 230 -18.56 7.98 15.07
CA SER A 230 -17.63 6.86 15.07
C SER A 230 -16.56 7.05 14.00
N THR A 231 -15.41 6.41 14.17
CA THR A 231 -14.29 6.42 13.23
C THR A 231 -13.64 5.05 13.17
N ASP A 232 -13.69 4.43 12.00
CA ASP A 232 -12.97 3.22 11.66
C ASP A 232 -11.72 3.60 10.84
N VAL A 233 -10.56 3.10 11.21
CA VAL A 233 -9.33 3.21 10.40
C VAL A 233 -9.18 1.92 9.59
N ASP A 234 -8.82 2.04 8.31
CA ASP A 234 -8.71 0.90 7.39
C ASP A 234 -7.24 0.60 7.01
N ALA A 235 -6.38 1.61 6.78
CA ALA A 235 -4.95 1.41 6.45
C ALA A 235 -4.10 2.68 6.68
N ALA A 236 -2.76 2.56 6.67
CA ALA A 236 -1.84 3.69 6.63
C ALA A 236 -0.52 3.40 5.90
N GLN A 237 0.04 4.42 5.25
CA GLN A 237 1.37 4.38 4.63
C GLN A 237 1.99 5.77 4.50
N GLY A 238 3.28 5.87 4.80
CA GLY A 238 4.02 7.14 4.82
C GLY A 238 3.43 8.08 5.88
N HIS A 239 2.87 9.21 5.45
CA HIS A 239 2.16 10.16 6.32
C HIS A 239 0.64 10.13 6.13
N TRP A 240 0.09 9.11 5.43
CA TRP A 240 -1.35 8.99 5.21
C TRP A 240 -1.95 7.87 6.05
N ALA A 241 -3.09 8.13 6.66
CA ALA A 241 -4.04 7.11 7.09
C ALA A 241 -5.35 7.26 6.32
N ILE A 242 -6.09 6.18 6.14
CA ILE A 242 -7.42 6.18 5.52
C ILE A 242 -8.44 5.46 6.40
N GLY A 243 -9.70 5.84 6.26
CA GLY A 243 -10.76 5.27 7.08
C GLY A 243 -12.15 5.81 6.76
N ARG A 244 -13.11 5.40 7.59
CA ARG A 244 -14.54 5.69 7.45
C ARG A 244 -15.05 6.36 8.72
N VAL A 245 -15.86 7.39 8.57
CA VAL A 245 -16.43 8.14 9.70
C VAL A 245 -17.95 8.23 9.57
N SER A 246 -18.67 8.01 10.67
CA SER A 246 -20.11 8.26 10.74
C SER A 246 -20.36 9.70 11.17
N LEU A 247 -20.94 10.52 10.28
CA LEU A 247 -21.40 11.88 10.62
C LEU A 247 -22.88 11.91 11.05
N GLY A 248 -23.47 10.74 11.33
CA GLY A 248 -24.87 10.61 11.75
C GLY A 248 -25.92 10.57 10.64
N GLY A 249 -25.49 10.60 9.37
CA GLY A 249 -26.33 10.24 8.23
C GLY A 249 -26.36 8.72 7.99
N ALA A 250 -27.11 8.28 6.97
CA ALA A 250 -27.26 6.85 6.65
C ALA A 250 -25.98 6.17 6.12
N ASN A 251 -25.02 6.94 5.60
CA ASN A 251 -23.78 6.43 5.00
C ASN A 251 -22.55 6.91 5.78
N GLN A 252 -21.55 6.04 5.91
CA GLN A 252 -20.21 6.45 6.34
C GLN A 252 -19.52 7.29 5.25
N VAL A 253 -18.81 8.34 5.66
CA VAL A 253 -17.98 9.17 4.80
C VAL A 253 -16.57 8.58 4.78
N ARG A 254 -15.99 8.44 3.59
CA ARG A 254 -14.61 7.95 3.41
C ARG A 254 -13.65 9.12 3.48
N VAL A 255 -12.59 8.99 4.27
CA VAL A 255 -11.64 10.07 4.55
C VAL A 255 -10.21 9.56 4.49
N ARG A 256 -9.30 10.51 4.27
CA ARG A 256 -7.87 10.35 4.54
C ARG A 256 -7.40 11.43 5.48
N TRP A 257 -6.46 11.09 6.35
CA TRP A 257 -5.81 12.00 7.28
C TRP A 257 -4.31 12.12 6.96
N ASP A 258 -3.78 13.32 7.12
CA ASP A 258 -2.34 13.56 7.14
C ASP A 258 -1.84 13.43 8.59
N LEU A 259 -0.99 12.44 8.84
CA LEU A 259 -0.48 12.09 10.16
C LEU A 259 0.51 13.13 10.72
N ARG A 260 0.89 14.14 9.93
CA ARG A 260 1.83 15.20 10.36
C ARG A 260 1.15 16.32 11.15
N ASP A 261 -0.08 16.67 10.77
CA ASP A 261 -0.83 17.79 11.34
C ASP A 261 -2.28 17.44 11.74
N GLY A 262 -2.75 16.23 11.43
CA GLY A 262 -4.12 15.78 11.70
C GLY A 262 -5.16 16.36 10.73
N SER A 263 -4.73 17.09 9.69
CA SER A 263 -5.63 17.55 8.64
C SER A 263 -6.25 16.38 7.89
N TRP A 264 -7.44 16.57 7.33
CA TRP A 264 -8.18 15.50 6.66
C TRP A 264 -8.88 16.00 5.41
N SER A 265 -9.19 15.06 4.52
CA SER A 265 -9.99 15.33 3.32
C SER A 265 -10.89 14.15 2.99
N ARG A 266 -12.04 14.42 2.36
CA ARG A 266 -12.92 13.37 1.84
C ARG A 266 -12.24 12.63 0.68
N LEU A 267 -12.46 11.32 0.66
CA LEU A 267 -12.21 10.47 -0.49
C LEU A 267 -13.48 10.42 -1.36
N ALA A 268 -13.30 9.98 -2.61
CA ALA A 268 -14.38 9.86 -3.57
C ALA A 268 -15.48 8.88 -3.11
N ASP A 269 -16.74 9.29 -3.21
CA ASP A 269 -17.89 8.52 -2.72
C ASP A 269 -18.16 7.23 -3.53
N GLU A 270 -17.62 7.11 -4.75
CA GLU A 270 -17.78 5.90 -5.56
C GLU A 270 -16.84 4.75 -5.16
N LEU A 271 -15.89 4.97 -4.24
CA LEU A 271 -15.16 3.87 -3.60
C LEU A 271 -16.14 3.02 -2.78
N PRO A 272 -16.40 1.74 -3.09
CA PRO A 272 -17.42 0.99 -2.36
C PRO A 272 -16.98 0.71 -0.91
N TRP A 273 -15.70 0.41 -0.72
CA TRP A 273 -15.01 0.31 0.58
C TRP A 273 -13.57 0.81 0.42
N LEU A 274 -12.83 0.93 1.52
CA LEU A 274 -11.41 1.25 1.53
C LEU A 274 -10.60 -0.02 1.74
N VAL A 275 -9.38 -0.08 1.20
CA VAL A 275 -8.50 -1.24 1.33
C VAL A 275 -7.08 -0.81 1.70
N ASP A 276 -6.46 0.07 0.90
CA ASP A 276 -5.05 0.44 1.09
C ASP A 276 -4.73 1.82 0.52
N VAL A 277 -3.65 2.44 1.00
CA VAL A 277 -3.13 3.75 0.62
C VAL A 277 -1.62 3.68 0.42
N ASN A 278 -1.08 4.38 -0.58
CA ASN A 278 0.38 4.54 -0.72
C ASN A 278 0.87 5.91 -0.19
N LYS A 279 2.19 6.11 -0.08
CA LYS A 279 2.76 7.35 0.49
C LYS A 279 2.40 8.65 -0.26
N ARG A 280 1.80 8.56 -1.45
CA ARG A 280 1.35 9.71 -2.26
C ARG A 280 -0.10 10.12 -1.92
N GLY A 281 -0.76 9.42 -1.00
CA GLY A 281 -2.17 9.61 -0.65
C GLY A 281 -3.12 9.13 -1.75
N THR A 282 -2.67 8.18 -2.58
CA THR A 282 -3.49 7.46 -3.57
C THR A 282 -4.04 6.20 -2.90
N VAL A 283 -5.35 5.98 -3.03
CA VAL A 283 -6.12 4.98 -2.31
C VAL A 283 -6.72 3.97 -3.28
N VAL A 284 -6.81 2.70 -2.88
CA VAL A 284 -7.54 1.66 -3.61
C VAL A 284 -8.70 1.10 -2.80
N GLY A 285 -9.74 0.66 -3.50
CA GLY A 285 -10.95 0.11 -2.89
C GLY A 285 -11.95 -0.39 -3.93
N GLY A 286 -12.51 -1.58 -3.72
CA GLY A 286 -13.33 -2.25 -4.73
C GLY A 286 -12.59 -2.47 -6.04
N ASP A 287 -13.17 -1.99 -7.14
CA ASP A 287 -12.59 -2.00 -8.49
C ASP A 287 -11.95 -0.65 -8.88
N ARG A 288 -11.65 0.23 -7.91
CA ARG A 288 -11.26 1.62 -8.14
C ARG A 288 -9.94 2.00 -7.49
N ILE A 289 -9.38 3.08 -8.04
CA ILE A 289 -8.29 3.85 -7.46
C ILE A 289 -8.70 5.33 -7.40
N ALA A 290 -8.33 6.02 -6.32
CA ALA A 290 -8.79 7.37 -6.02
C ALA A 290 -7.68 8.25 -5.43
N ARG A 291 -7.84 9.58 -5.53
CA ARG A 291 -6.95 10.54 -4.89
C ARG A 291 -7.71 11.80 -4.48
N GLY A 292 -8.12 11.86 -3.21
CA GLY A 292 -9.10 12.85 -2.74
C GLY A 292 -10.49 12.52 -3.28
N GLY A 293 -11.30 13.55 -3.56
CA GLY A 293 -12.68 13.41 -4.00
C GLY A 293 -12.92 12.86 -5.41
N THR A 294 -11.90 12.40 -6.13
CA THR A 294 -12.04 11.79 -7.46
C THR A 294 -11.55 10.34 -7.48
N SER A 295 -12.29 9.48 -8.17
CA SER A 295 -11.96 8.07 -8.40
C SER A 295 -11.99 7.72 -9.87
N ARG A 296 -11.34 6.61 -10.24
CA ARG A 296 -11.48 5.98 -11.55
C ARG A 296 -11.55 4.47 -11.41
N LEU A 297 -12.34 3.85 -12.28
CA LEU A 297 -12.34 2.40 -12.45
C LEU A 297 -10.94 1.93 -12.88
N LEU A 298 -10.53 0.79 -12.35
CA LEU A 298 -9.45 0.00 -12.92
C LEU A 298 -10.02 -0.85 -14.07
N PRO A 299 -9.26 -1.06 -15.16
CA PRO A 299 -9.74 -1.87 -16.27
C PRO A 299 -9.85 -3.34 -15.88
N GLY A 300 -10.89 -4.00 -16.39
CA GLY A 300 -11.23 -5.40 -16.12
C GLY A 300 -12.65 -5.55 -15.61
N ALA A 301 -13.33 -6.63 -16.00
CA ALA A 301 -14.62 -7.00 -15.41
C ALA A 301 -14.41 -7.88 -14.17
N ARG A 302 -15.31 -7.80 -13.18
CA ARG A 302 -15.32 -8.66 -11.98
C ARG A 302 -13.98 -8.69 -11.23
N VAL A 303 -13.36 -7.53 -11.10
CA VAL A 303 -12.08 -7.33 -10.41
C VAL A 303 -12.26 -6.75 -9.01
N GLY A 304 -11.27 -6.97 -8.14
CA GLY A 304 -11.17 -6.31 -6.85
C GLY A 304 -9.72 -6.05 -6.46
N THR A 305 -9.45 -4.90 -5.83
CA THR A 305 -8.14 -4.50 -5.32
C THR A 305 -7.87 -5.05 -3.93
N ARG A 306 -6.60 -5.30 -3.63
CA ARG A 306 -6.11 -5.81 -2.35
C ARG A 306 -5.01 -4.95 -1.71
N ALA A 307 -4.10 -4.36 -2.49
CA ALA A 307 -3.05 -3.48 -2.00
C ALA A 307 -2.44 -2.60 -3.11
N ILE A 308 -1.76 -1.51 -2.76
CA ILE A 308 -1.12 -0.53 -3.64
C ILE A 308 0.29 -0.10 -3.17
N SER A 309 1.28 -0.30 -4.03
CA SER A 309 2.65 0.16 -3.80
C SER A 309 2.84 1.68 -4.02
N ASP A 310 3.93 2.25 -3.49
CA ASP A 310 4.35 3.64 -3.76
C ASP A 310 4.67 3.91 -5.23
N THR A 311 4.86 2.85 -6.03
CA THR A 311 5.08 2.93 -7.49
C THR A 311 3.80 3.14 -8.28
N GLY A 312 2.61 2.98 -7.66
CA GLY A 312 1.32 2.96 -8.34
C GLY A 312 0.93 1.58 -8.89
N THR A 313 1.76 0.55 -8.67
CA THR A 313 1.36 -0.85 -8.93
C THR A 313 0.32 -1.27 -7.90
N VAL A 314 -0.85 -1.70 -8.36
CA VAL A 314 -1.96 -2.24 -7.57
C VAL A 314 -2.03 -3.75 -7.77
N VAL A 315 -2.38 -4.51 -6.75
CA VAL A 315 -2.65 -5.96 -6.83
C VAL A 315 -4.05 -6.30 -6.37
N GLY A 316 -4.52 -7.48 -6.76
CA GLY A 316 -5.76 -8.05 -6.28
C GLY A 316 -6.18 -9.24 -7.11
N PHE A 317 -7.48 -9.37 -7.37
CA PHE A 317 -8.06 -10.52 -8.05
C PHE A 317 -8.98 -10.17 -9.21
N ARG A 318 -9.25 -11.17 -10.05
CA ARG A 318 -10.41 -11.24 -10.94
C ARG A 318 -11.21 -12.51 -10.66
N ASN A 319 -12.53 -12.44 -10.67
CA ASN A 319 -13.43 -13.56 -10.45
C ASN A 319 -14.42 -13.77 -11.61
N ASP A 320 -13.98 -14.51 -12.63
CA ASP A 320 -14.81 -14.93 -13.78
C ASP A 320 -15.36 -16.36 -13.59
N GLY A 321 -15.73 -16.72 -12.35
CA GLY A 321 -16.06 -18.10 -11.95
C GLY A 321 -14.87 -18.89 -11.38
N ARG A 322 -13.65 -18.35 -11.52
CA ARG A 322 -12.42 -18.75 -10.82
C ARG A 322 -11.74 -17.47 -10.32
N LEU A 323 -11.36 -17.45 -9.06
CA LEU A 323 -10.63 -16.32 -8.47
C LEU A 323 -9.14 -16.44 -8.84
N THR A 324 -8.61 -15.43 -9.54
CA THR A 324 -7.27 -15.43 -10.13
C THR A 324 -6.50 -14.15 -9.76
N PRO A 325 -5.16 -14.22 -9.54
CA PRO A 325 -4.37 -13.11 -9.05
C PRO A 325 -3.99 -12.18 -10.20
N VAL A 326 -4.14 -10.88 -10.00
CA VAL A 326 -3.87 -9.86 -11.02
C VAL A 326 -3.13 -8.66 -10.45
N ARG A 327 -2.53 -7.88 -11.36
CA ARG A 327 -1.94 -6.58 -11.07
C ARG A 327 -2.35 -5.53 -12.09
N TRP A 328 -2.33 -4.27 -11.67
CA TRP A 328 -2.44 -3.10 -12.54
C TRP A 328 -1.18 -2.24 -12.45
N THR A 329 -0.68 -1.76 -13.59
CA THR A 329 0.51 -0.90 -13.70
C THR A 329 0.30 0.26 -14.66
N GLY A 330 1.00 1.38 -14.48
CA GLY A 330 0.75 2.61 -15.27
C GLY A 330 -0.53 3.30 -14.82
N CYS A 331 -0.74 3.32 -13.50
CA CYS A 331 -1.99 3.67 -12.84
C CYS A 331 -1.75 4.78 -11.81
#